data_AF-A0A6G1HNW2-F1
#
_entry.id   AF-A0A6G1HNW2-F1
#
_cell.length_a   1.000
_cell.length_b   1.000
_cell.length_c   1.000
_cell.angle_alpha   90.00
_cell.angle_beta   90.00
_cell.angle_gamma   90.00
#
_symmetry.space_group_name_H-M   'P 1'
#
loop_
_entity.id
_entity.type
_entity.pdbx_description
1 polymer ?
#
loop_
_entity_poly.entity_id
_entity_poly.type
_entity_poly.pdbx_seq_one_letter_code
_entity_poly.pdbx_strand_id
1 'polypeptide(L)'
;MRVKNMARIAALFTSCFGKSNGQMVDPPLISGKANAPEGVPDYVVKYAPLVYLHSDDIYGPSDIGAQLTNTTPKVNFNALPDLKPDPYNLDTMDRMNEAGTNGTNVYLTSNDDISKTPNWLKGVTPNVDGLTKDATTCTVIVVEKGNGTVDAFYMYFYAFNWGGIVLGKNLGNHVGDWEHTMVRFVNGEPKSVWLSQHSGGQAFAYKTLQKDKTGLRPLVFSANGSHANYAVTGLHNHDNADFHLPVPGFVNDYTEAGPLWDPVQSAYWYKWTQPASVPAGTQPPKPEVLSRDTTKLGIFTPYDPETPVGFLYYVGRWGDLRYKVDDPRQDEIFTLAWKYDTGPTGPAYKKLDRKEVWSTAKGKLLTKLVP
;
A
#
# COMPACT_ATOMS: atom_id res chain seq x y z
N MET A 1 -31.95 29.82 -10.96
CA MET A 1 -30.64 29.12 -11.03
C MET A 1 -30.25 28.49 -9.67
N ARG A 2 -31.19 27.87 -8.93
CA ARG A 2 -30.95 27.32 -7.58
C ARG A 2 -31.43 25.86 -7.38
N VAL A 3 -31.98 25.22 -8.41
CA VAL A 3 -32.57 23.87 -8.29
C VAL A 3 -31.68 22.77 -8.91
N LYS A 4 -30.68 23.14 -9.74
CA LYS A 4 -29.76 22.16 -10.38
C LYS A 4 -28.58 21.72 -9.50
N ASN A 5 -28.26 22.44 -8.42
CA ASN A 5 -27.15 22.08 -7.52
C ASN A 5 -27.54 21.09 -6.40
N MET A 6 -28.83 20.97 -6.06
CA MET A 6 -29.26 19.97 -5.07
C MET A 6 -29.29 18.54 -5.63
N ALA A 7 -29.46 18.37 -6.95
CA ALA A 7 -29.49 17.06 -7.58
C ALA A 7 -28.11 16.36 -7.62
N ARG A 8 -26.99 17.10 -7.59
CA ARG A 8 -25.64 16.51 -7.52
C ARG A 8 -25.20 16.16 -6.10
N ILE A 9 -25.70 16.88 -5.09
CA ILE A 9 -25.43 16.55 -3.67
C ILE A 9 -26.27 15.33 -3.24
N ALA A 10 -27.49 15.18 -3.76
CA ALA A 10 -28.30 13.99 -3.55
C ALA A 10 -27.67 12.72 -4.17
N ALA A 11 -26.96 12.84 -5.30
CA ALA A 11 -26.28 11.71 -5.93
C ALA A 11 -25.13 11.11 -5.08
N LEU A 12 -24.52 11.89 -4.17
CA LEU A 12 -23.53 11.36 -3.21
C LEU A 12 -24.15 10.67 -1.98
N PHE A 13 -25.44 10.89 -1.70
CA PHE A 13 -26.14 10.26 -0.58
C PHE A 13 -27.05 9.09 -0.99
N THR A 14 -27.26 8.85 -2.29
CA THR A 14 -28.25 7.86 -2.77
C THR A 14 -27.64 6.51 -3.18
N SER A 15 -26.32 6.29 -3.10
CA SER A 15 -25.72 4.97 -3.43
C SER A 15 -25.62 3.98 -2.25
N CYS A 16 -25.94 4.40 -1.02
CA CYS A 16 -25.85 3.54 0.16
C CYS A 16 -27.20 3.01 0.69
N PHE A 17 -28.32 3.36 0.07
CA PHE A 17 -29.62 2.75 0.42
C PHE A 17 -29.69 1.31 -0.12
N GLY A 18 -29.13 0.37 0.64
CA GLY A 18 -29.24 -1.07 0.40
C GLY A 18 -28.02 -1.92 0.77
N LYS A 19 -26.85 -1.32 1.02
CA LYS A 19 -25.63 -2.06 1.36
C LYS A 19 -25.46 -2.10 2.89
N SER A 20 -25.72 -3.24 3.51
CA SER A 20 -25.53 -3.43 4.95
C SER A 20 -24.04 -3.50 5.31
N ASN A 21 -23.59 -2.77 6.32
CA ASN A 21 -22.24 -2.90 6.88
C ASN A 21 -21.98 -4.34 7.32
N GLY A 22 -20.78 -4.85 7.05
CA GLY A 22 -20.35 -6.17 7.51
C GLY A 22 -20.96 -7.36 6.77
N GLN A 23 -21.47 -7.16 5.55
CA GLN A 23 -22.11 -8.24 4.80
C GLN A 23 -21.09 -9.31 4.40
N MET A 24 -21.39 -10.56 4.76
CA MET A 24 -20.68 -11.75 4.25
C MET A 24 -20.92 -11.86 2.74
N VAL A 25 -19.87 -12.06 1.97
CA VAL A 25 -19.97 -12.19 0.50
C VAL A 25 -20.09 -13.65 0.10
N ASP A 26 -20.62 -13.94 -1.08
CA ASP A 26 -20.49 -15.31 -1.59
C ASP A 26 -19.01 -15.64 -1.80
N PRO A 27 -18.49 -16.77 -1.28
CA PRO A 27 -17.10 -17.13 -1.45
C PRO A 27 -16.73 -17.21 -2.94
N PRO A 28 -15.72 -16.45 -3.41
CA PRO A 28 -15.28 -16.51 -4.79
C PRO A 28 -14.47 -17.78 -5.05
N LEU A 29 -14.29 -18.11 -6.32
CA LEU A 29 -13.31 -19.10 -6.77
C LEU A 29 -12.46 -18.46 -7.86
N ILE A 30 -11.15 -18.53 -7.69
CA ILE A 30 -10.19 -18.11 -8.72
C ILE A 30 -9.44 -19.34 -9.22
N SER A 31 -9.33 -19.46 -10.54
CA SER A 31 -8.60 -20.53 -11.24
C SER A 31 -7.16 -20.15 -11.61
N GLY A 32 -6.82 -18.87 -11.56
CA GLY A 32 -5.51 -18.37 -11.96
C GLY A 32 -4.38 -18.89 -11.06
N LYS A 33 -3.20 -19.08 -11.67
CA LYS A 33 -2.01 -19.61 -11.00
C LYS A 33 -1.08 -18.47 -10.60
N ALA A 34 -0.55 -18.54 -9.38
CA ALA A 34 0.50 -17.62 -8.94
C ALA A 34 1.76 -17.72 -9.82
N ASN A 35 2.48 -16.60 -9.97
CA ASN A 35 3.77 -16.55 -10.65
C ASN A 35 4.97 -16.80 -9.71
N ALA A 36 4.74 -17.44 -8.56
CA ALA A 36 5.76 -17.73 -7.57
C ALA A 36 6.89 -18.61 -8.16
N PRO A 37 8.17 -18.17 -8.08
CA PRO A 37 9.31 -18.98 -8.50
C PRO A 37 9.53 -20.20 -7.60
N GLU A 38 10.40 -21.11 -8.04
CA GLU A 38 10.85 -22.25 -7.23
C GLU A 38 11.50 -21.78 -5.91
N GLY A 39 11.26 -22.53 -4.84
CA GLY A 39 11.81 -22.23 -3.51
C GLY A 39 10.95 -21.30 -2.65
N VAL A 40 9.96 -20.60 -3.23
CA VAL A 40 8.92 -19.92 -2.44
C VAL A 40 8.14 -20.98 -1.65
N PRO A 41 7.93 -20.85 -0.33
CA PRO A 41 7.16 -21.82 0.43
C PRO A 41 5.72 -21.92 -0.06
N ASP A 42 5.26 -23.12 -0.43
CA ASP A 42 3.92 -23.34 -1.01
C ASP A 42 2.77 -22.78 -0.19
N TYR A 43 2.90 -22.78 1.15
CA TYR A 43 1.87 -22.24 2.04
C TYR A 43 1.70 -20.72 1.90
N VAL A 44 2.73 -19.98 1.48
CA VAL A 44 2.63 -18.55 1.19
C VAL A 44 1.67 -18.33 0.01
N VAL A 45 1.78 -19.13 -1.04
CA VAL A 45 0.86 -19.05 -2.19
C VAL A 45 -0.54 -19.58 -1.82
N LYS A 46 -0.61 -20.74 -1.18
CA LYS A 46 -1.86 -21.44 -0.84
C LYS A 46 -2.80 -20.61 0.04
N TYR A 47 -2.24 -19.80 0.93
CA TYR A 47 -2.97 -18.99 1.91
C TYR A 47 -2.89 -17.49 1.61
N ALA A 48 -2.47 -17.11 0.40
CA ALA A 48 -2.39 -15.73 -0.04
C ALA A 48 -3.79 -15.06 -0.01
N PRO A 49 -3.87 -13.78 0.39
CA PRO A 49 -5.11 -13.02 0.38
C PRO A 49 -5.70 -12.90 -1.02
N LEU A 50 -7.03 -12.77 -1.07
CA LEU A 50 -7.78 -12.27 -2.21
C LEU A 50 -8.35 -10.91 -1.84
N VAL A 51 -8.22 -9.94 -2.74
CA VAL A 51 -8.58 -8.55 -2.45
C VAL A 51 -9.75 -8.15 -3.33
N TYR A 52 -10.89 -7.83 -2.71
CA TYR A 52 -11.96 -7.12 -3.40
C TYR A 52 -11.61 -5.65 -3.46
N LEU A 53 -11.62 -5.10 -4.68
CA LEU A 53 -11.55 -3.66 -4.92
C LEU A 53 -12.95 -3.05 -4.82
N HIS A 54 -13.01 -1.75 -4.56
CA HIS A 54 -14.27 -1.02 -4.64
C HIS A 54 -14.63 -0.74 -6.11
N SER A 55 -15.88 -0.97 -6.53
CA SER A 55 -16.29 -0.88 -7.94
C SER A 55 -16.33 0.55 -8.48
N ASP A 56 -16.55 1.53 -7.60
CA ASP A 56 -16.46 2.95 -7.95
C ASP A 56 -15.02 3.48 -7.94
N ASP A 57 -14.05 2.68 -7.51
CA ASP A 57 -12.66 3.10 -7.48
C ASP A 57 -12.04 3.01 -8.87
N ILE A 58 -11.59 4.15 -9.37
CA ILE A 58 -10.95 4.25 -10.69
C ILE A 58 -9.43 4.09 -10.60
N TYR A 59 -8.86 3.99 -9.40
CA TYR A 59 -7.43 3.92 -9.13
C TYR A 59 -7.06 2.48 -8.75
N GLY A 60 -6.95 1.60 -9.75
CA GLY A 60 -6.68 0.18 -9.53
C GLY A 60 -5.21 -0.15 -9.22
N PRO A 61 -4.92 -1.43 -8.89
CA PRO A 61 -3.56 -1.92 -8.74
C PRO A 61 -2.71 -1.57 -9.96
N SER A 62 -1.50 -1.08 -9.74
CA SER A 62 -0.70 -0.43 -10.77
C SER A 62 0.64 -1.12 -10.96
N ASP A 63 1.16 -1.11 -12.18
CA ASP A 63 2.49 -1.66 -12.46
C ASP A 63 3.56 -0.84 -11.71
N ILE A 64 4.36 -1.52 -10.89
CA ILE A 64 5.40 -0.89 -10.06
C ILE A 64 6.45 -0.18 -10.94
N GLY A 65 6.82 -0.80 -12.07
CA GLY A 65 7.79 -0.24 -13.02
C GLY A 65 7.28 1.02 -13.73
N ALA A 66 5.99 1.04 -14.11
CA ALA A 66 5.36 2.17 -14.77
C ALA A 66 5.44 3.47 -13.96
N GLN A 67 5.54 3.40 -12.63
CA GLN A 67 5.76 4.58 -11.79
C GLN A 67 6.99 5.38 -12.21
N LEU A 68 8.10 4.70 -12.53
CA LEU A 68 9.35 5.34 -12.96
C LEU A 68 9.24 5.96 -14.35
N THR A 69 8.44 5.38 -15.25
CA THR A 69 8.23 5.92 -16.60
C THR A 69 7.35 7.18 -16.62
N ASN A 70 6.46 7.33 -15.62
CA ASN A 70 5.51 8.44 -15.54
C ASN A 70 5.93 9.54 -14.55
N THR A 71 7.13 9.41 -13.97
CA THR A 71 7.66 10.38 -13.01
C THR A 71 9.09 10.79 -13.36
N THR A 72 9.50 11.94 -12.84
CA THR A 72 10.87 12.43 -12.83
C THR A 72 11.30 12.60 -11.37
N PRO A 73 12.43 12.04 -10.94
CA PRO A 73 12.99 12.28 -9.60
C PRO A 73 13.33 13.76 -9.41
N LYS A 74 12.81 14.38 -8.34
CA LYS A 74 13.07 15.78 -8.00
C LYS A 74 13.48 15.96 -6.55
N VAL A 75 14.29 16.99 -6.30
CA VAL A 75 14.59 17.54 -4.97
C VAL A 75 14.15 19.00 -4.96
N ASN A 76 13.30 19.38 -4.00
CA ASN A 76 12.74 20.74 -3.91
C ASN A 76 12.12 21.23 -5.23
N PHE A 77 11.34 20.37 -5.90
CA PHE A 77 10.70 20.63 -7.21
C PHE A 77 11.65 20.79 -8.41
N ASN A 78 12.96 20.63 -8.24
CA ASN A 78 13.92 20.65 -9.33
C ASN A 78 14.31 19.21 -9.70
N ALA A 79 14.36 18.91 -11.00
CA ALA A 79 14.84 17.61 -11.47
C ALA A 79 16.28 17.36 -11.00
N LEU A 80 16.57 16.11 -10.63
CA LEU A 80 17.95 15.70 -10.45
C LEU A 80 18.69 15.88 -11.79
N PRO A 81 19.90 16.47 -11.80
CA PRO A 81 20.66 16.63 -13.04
C PRO A 81 20.86 15.25 -13.69
N ASP A 82 20.68 15.19 -15.01
CA ASP A 82 20.75 14.01 -15.87
C ASP A 82 21.63 12.90 -15.27
N LEU A 83 20.99 11.86 -14.75
CA LEU A 83 21.68 10.62 -14.39
C LEU A 83 21.92 9.86 -15.67
N LYS A 84 22.95 10.29 -16.40
CA LYS A 84 23.43 9.62 -17.59
C LYS A 84 24.51 8.59 -17.21
N PRO A 85 24.51 7.43 -17.87
CA PRO A 85 23.71 7.09 -19.05
C PRO A 85 22.45 6.25 -18.78
N ASP A 86 22.26 5.70 -17.58
CA ASP A 86 21.21 4.71 -17.34
C ASP A 86 19.99 5.34 -16.66
N PRO A 87 18.82 5.44 -17.33
CA PRO A 87 17.61 5.90 -16.68
C PRO A 87 17.30 4.98 -15.49
N TYR A 88 16.91 5.56 -14.37
CA TYR A 88 16.57 4.78 -13.20
C TYR A 88 15.43 3.81 -13.52
N ASN A 89 15.70 2.54 -13.22
CA ASN A 89 14.74 1.44 -13.28
C ASN A 89 14.63 0.81 -11.90
N LEU A 90 13.82 -0.24 -11.76
CA LEU A 90 13.62 -0.90 -10.47
C LEU A 90 14.90 -1.53 -9.89
N ASP A 91 15.93 -1.80 -10.70
CA ASP A 91 17.23 -2.31 -10.24
C ASP A 91 18.18 -1.23 -9.72
N THR A 92 17.98 0.00 -10.17
CA THR A 92 18.94 1.09 -9.96
C THR A 92 18.36 2.27 -9.21
N MET A 93 17.09 2.18 -8.80
CA MET A 93 16.36 3.23 -8.10
C MET A 93 17.03 3.63 -6.77
N ASP A 94 17.69 2.70 -6.09
CA ASP A 94 18.48 2.94 -4.88
C ASP A 94 19.70 3.84 -5.10
N ARG A 95 20.21 3.96 -6.33
CA ARG A 95 21.28 4.94 -6.64
C ARG A 95 20.80 6.39 -6.43
N MET A 96 19.49 6.65 -6.43
CA MET A 96 18.93 7.95 -6.03
C MET A 96 19.21 8.29 -4.56
N ASN A 97 19.62 7.31 -3.74
CA ASN A 97 19.93 7.53 -2.33
C ASN A 97 21.15 8.45 -2.11
N GLU A 98 21.99 8.62 -3.14
CA GLU A 98 23.16 9.52 -3.10
C GLU A 98 22.79 11.00 -3.31
N ALA A 99 21.56 11.28 -3.77
CA ALA A 99 21.12 12.63 -4.07
C ALA A 99 20.45 13.32 -2.87
N GLY A 100 20.41 14.65 -2.89
CA GLY A 100 19.70 15.44 -1.88
C GLY A 100 20.20 15.18 -0.46
N THR A 101 19.27 14.94 0.47
CA THR A 101 19.54 14.61 1.88
C THR A 101 19.54 13.10 2.03
N ASN A 102 20.60 12.46 1.51
CA ASN A 102 20.77 11.01 1.49
C ASN A 102 19.52 10.30 0.94
N GLY A 103 18.98 10.78 -0.18
CA GLY A 103 17.81 10.24 -0.88
C GLY A 103 16.45 10.55 -0.27
N THR A 104 16.39 10.90 1.02
CA THR A 104 15.12 10.97 1.77
C THR A 104 14.15 12.04 1.28
N ASN A 105 14.68 13.06 0.60
CA ASN A 105 13.95 14.16 -0.02
C ASN A 105 14.02 14.11 -1.57
N VAL A 106 14.25 12.92 -2.13
CA VAL A 106 14.01 12.66 -3.55
C VAL A 106 12.58 12.17 -3.72
N TYR A 107 11.85 12.80 -4.63
CA TYR A 107 10.43 12.56 -4.89
C TYR A 107 10.23 12.13 -6.33
N LEU A 108 9.57 10.99 -6.55
CA LEU A 108 9.10 10.58 -7.89
C LEU A 108 7.95 11.49 -8.32
N THR A 109 8.27 12.64 -8.90
CA THR A 109 7.27 13.66 -9.23
C THR A 109 6.64 13.38 -10.58
N SER A 110 5.32 13.39 -10.66
CA SER A 110 4.57 13.19 -11.90
C SER A 110 5.07 14.08 -13.04
N ASN A 111 5.15 13.49 -14.23
CA ASN A 111 5.39 14.20 -15.48
C ASN A 111 4.14 14.94 -16.01
N ASP A 112 2.95 14.60 -15.49
CA ASP A 112 1.66 15.12 -15.91
C ASP A 112 1.01 16.00 -14.83
N ASP A 113 -0.01 16.77 -15.21
CA ASP A 113 -0.90 17.40 -14.24
C ASP A 113 -1.88 16.38 -13.67
N ILE A 114 -1.60 15.87 -12.47
CA ILE A 114 -2.43 14.87 -11.79
C ILE A 114 -3.87 15.33 -11.53
N SER A 115 -4.14 16.65 -11.55
CA SER A 115 -5.50 17.18 -11.44
C SER A 115 -6.38 16.86 -12.65
N LYS A 116 -5.77 16.38 -13.75
CA LYS A 116 -6.44 15.93 -14.98
C LYS A 116 -6.65 14.42 -15.03
N THR A 117 -6.27 13.69 -13.97
CA THR A 117 -6.43 12.23 -13.88
C THR A 117 -5.83 11.51 -15.09
N PRO A 118 -4.51 11.67 -15.36
CA PRO A 118 -3.83 10.97 -16.44
C PRO A 118 -4.03 9.45 -16.30
N ASN A 119 -4.12 8.75 -17.44
CA ASN A 119 -4.58 7.36 -17.47
C ASN A 119 -3.71 6.40 -16.65
N TRP A 120 -2.41 6.66 -16.54
CA TRP A 120 -1.51 5.79 -15.77
C TRP A 120 -1.81 5.77 -14.26
N LEU A 121 -2.49 6.79 -13.73
CA LEU A 121 -2.95 6.80 -12.34
C LEU A 121 -4.07 5.79 -12.09
N LYS A 122 -4.80 5.38 -13.12
CA LYS A 122 -5.96 4.48 -12.99
C LYS A 122 -5.58 3.02 -12.77
N GLY A 123 -4.30 2.69 -12.91
CA GLY A 123 -3.80 1.32 -12.80
C GLY A 123 -4.40 0.37 -13.81
N VAL A 124 -4.48 -0.91 -13.43
CA VAL A 124 -4.94 -2.01 -14.26
C VAL A 124 -6.13 -2.68 -13.59
N THR A 125 -7.22 -2.83 -14.34
CA THR A 125 -8.38 -3.59 -13.90
C THR A 125 -8.06 -5.09 -13.92
N PRO A 126 -8.23 -5.82 -12.80
CA PRO A 126 -8.11 -7.27 -12.79
C PRO A 126 -9.10 -7.92 -13.76
N ASN A 127 -8.68 -8.99 -14.43
CA ASN A 127 -9.58 -9.79 -15.26
C ASN A 127 -10.48 -10.70 -14.41
N VAL A 128 -11.26 -11.57 -15.05
CA VAL A 128 -12.19 -12.50 -14.37
C VAL A 128 -11.52 -13.50 -13.42
N ASP A 129 -10.23 -13.79 -13.63
CA ASP A 129 -9.40 -14.63 -12.76
C ASP A 129 -8.66 -13.78 -11.70
N GLY A 130 -8.90 -12.47 -11.62
CA GLY A 130 -8.21 -11.57 -10.72
C GLY A 130 -6.77 -11.22 -11.12
N LEU A 131 -6.33 -11.56 -12.34
CA LEU A 131 -5.02 -11.21 -12.86
C LEU A 131 -5.00 -9.76 -13.37
N THR A 132 -3.99 -8.99 -12.96
CA THR A 132 -3.61 -7.71 -13.59
C THR A 132 -2.67 -7.99 -14.76
N LYS A 133 -3.23 -8.09 -15.97
CA LYS A 133 -2.48 -8.48 -17.17
C LYS A 133 -1.43 -7.42 -17.53
N ASP A 134 -0.25 -7.86 -17.94
CA ASP A 134 0.86 -7.02 -18.42
C ASP A 134 1.35 -5.97 -17.39
N ALA A 135 1.12 -6.22 -16.10
CA ALA A 135 1.51 -5.35 -14.99
C ALA A 135 1.91 -6.17 -13.75
N THR A 136 3.04 -5.83 -13.13
CA THR A 136 3.45 -6.39 -11.83
C THR A 136 2.99 -5.47 -10.72
N THR A 137 1.91 -5.85 -10.04
CA THR A 137 1.15 -4.98 -9.12
C THR A 137 1.36 -5.32 -7.65
N CYS A 138 2.07 -6.41 -7.37
CA CYS A 138 2.34 -6.88 -6.03
C CYS A 138 3.83 -7.16 -5.80
N THR A 139 4.26 -7.05 -4.55
CA THR A 139 5.55 -7.55 -4.08
C THR A 139 5.33 -8.43 -2.86
N VAL A 140 5.70 -9.70 -2.96
CA VAL A 140 5.62 -10.67 -1.87
C VAL A 140 6.98 -10.79 -1.19
N ILE A 141 7.02 -10.53 0.12
CA ILE A 141 8.24 -10.58 0.92
C ILE A 141 8.05 -11.63 2.02
N VAL A 142 8.82 -12.71 1.95
CA VAL A 142 8.84 -13.84 2.90
C VAL A 142 9.90 -13.56 3.96
N VAL A 143 9.45 -13.23 5.16
CA VAL A 143 10.29 -12.87 6.31
C VAL A 143 10.42 -14.07 7.24
N GLU A 144 11.60 -14.69 7.25
CA GLU A 144 11.94 -15.77 8.17
C GLU A 144 12.25 -15.21 9.57
N LYS A 145 11.46 -15.59 10.58
CA LYS A 145 11.63 -15.13 11.97
C LYS A 145 12.30 -16.17 12.88
N GLY A 146 12.55 -17.38 12.36
CA GLY A 146 13.05 -18.51 13.14
C GLY A 146 11.95 -19.28 13.89
N ASN A 147 12.31 -20.42 14.47
CA ASN A 147 11.39 -21.32 15.21
C ASN A 147 10.11 -21.67 14.42
N GLY A 148 10.25 -21.84 13.10
CA GLY A 148 9.13 -22.13 12.19
C GLY A 148 8.15 -20.97 11.98
N THR A 149 8.45 -19.77 12.48
CA THR A 149 7.62 -18.58 12.27
C THR A 149 8.04 -17.82 11.02
N VAL A 150 7.09 -17.58 10.13
CA VAL A 150 7.28 -16.83 8.89
C VAL A 150 6.19 -15.76 8.77
N ASP A 151 6.57 -14.53 8.47
CA ASP A 151 5.62 -13.50 8.04
C ASP A 151 5.74 -13.34 6.52
N ALA A 152 4.67 -13.58 5.77
CA ALA A 152 4.61 -13.21 4.36
C ALA A 152 3.82 -11.92 4.21
N PHE A 153 4.47 -10.90 3.69
CA PHE A 153 3.87 -9.61 3.35
C PHE A 153 3.46 -9.63 1.88
N TYR A 154 2.23 -9.20 1.59
CA TYR A 154 1.71 -8.99 0.24
C TYR A 154 1.53 -7.48 0.08
N MET A 155 2.53 -6.84 -0.52
CA MET A 155 2.57 -5.40 -0.73
C MET A 155 1.84 -5.07 -2.02
N TYR A 156 0.91 -4.14 -1.97
CA TYR A 156 0.05 -3.71 -3.07
C TYR A 156 0.47 -2.32 -3.51
N PHE A 157 0.66 -2.14 -4.82
CA PHE A 157 1.01 -0.84 -5.37
C PHE A 157 -0.17 -0.24 -6.15
N TYR A 158 -0.45 1.03 -5.88
CA TYR A 158 -1.37 1.86 -6.65
C TYR A 158 -0.63 3.11 -7.11
N ALA A 159 -0.86 3.58 -8.34
CA ALA A 159 -0.20 4.76 -8.87
C ALA A 159 -0.74 6.07 -8.26
N PHE A 160 -1.89 6.02 -7.60
CA PHE A 160 -2.53 7.17 -6.97
C PHE A 160 -3.38 6.73 -5.79
N ASN A 161 -3.37 7.53 -4.73
CA ASN A 161 -4.31 7.47 -3.61
C ASN A 161 -5.26 8.65 -3.68
N TRP A 162 -6.57 8.39 -3.61
CA TRP A 162 -7.59 9.41 -3.43
C TRP A 162 -8.03 9.45 -1.95
N GLY A 163 -7.63 10.50 -1.23
CA GLY A 163 -7.68 10.51 0.25
C GLY A 163 -9.04 10.86 0.87
N GLY A 164 -10.14 10.83 0.12
CA GLY A 164 -11.46 11.05 0.69
C GLY A 164 -11.97 12.49 0.67
N ILE A 165 -13.21 12.67 1.12
CA ILE A 165 -13.84 13.97 1.38
C ILE A 165 -13.90 14.22 2.89
N VAL A 166 -13.28 15.30 3.34
CA VAL A 166 -13.31 15.77 4.72
C VAL A 166 -13.84 17.20 4.74
N LEU A 167 -14.91 17.46 5.50
CA LEU A 167 -15.56 18.78 5.56
C LEU A 167 -15.91 19.36 4.17
N GLY A 168 -16.30 18.51 3.23
CA GLY A 168 -16.66 18.90 1.86
C GLY A 168 -15.47 19.19 0.93
N LYS A 169 -14.23 19.02 1.39
CA LYS A 169 -13.01 19.15 0.59
C LYS A 169 -12.36 17.79 0.38
N ASN A 170 -11.82 17.56 -0.80
CA ASN A 170 -11.02 16.37 -1.07
C ASN A 170 -9.59 16.59 -0.56
N LEU A 171 -9.14 15.73 0.35
CA LEU A 171 -7.87 15.84 1.06
C LEU A 171 -7.09 14.53 1.00
N GLY A 172 -5.78 14.58 1.25
CA GLY A 172 -4.93 13.40 1.39
C GLY A 172 -4.59 12.66 0.10
N ASN A 173 -4.80 13.26 -1.07
CA ASN A 173 -4.41 12.60 -2.31
C ASN A 173 -2.89 12.57 -2.45
N HIS A 174 -2.34 11.48 -2.97
CA HIS A 174 -0.93 11.45 -3.32
C HIS A 174 -0.65 10.53 -4.49
N VAL A 175 0.36 10.88 -5.28
CA VAL A 175 0.93 9.99 -6.29
C VAL A 175 1.65 8.84 -5.57
N GLY A 176 1.46 7.64 -6.10
CA GLY A 176 1.94 6.37 -5.59
C GLY A 176 1.38 6.02 -4.22
N ASP A 177 1.09 4.74 -4.01
CA ASP A 177 0.55 4.23 -2.75
C ASP A 177 1.01 2.81 -2.51
N TRP A 178 1.36 2.52 -1.26
CA TRP A 178 1.82 1.21 -0.82
C TRP A 178 0.98 0.74 0.35
N GLU A 179 0.04 -0.14 0.05
CA GLU A 179 -0.77 -0.85 1.04
C GLU A 179 -0.28 -2.29 1.18
N HIS A 180 -0.68 -3.00 2.23
CA HIS A 180 -0.30 -4.40 2.38
C HIS A 180 -1.19 -5.20 3.32
N THR A 181 -1.16 -6.50 3.11
CA THR A 181 -1.50 -7.46 4.16
C THR A 181 -0.28 -8.25 4.56
N MET A 182 -0.33 -8.86 5.74
CA MET A 182 0.68 -9.83 6.15
C MET A 182 -0.01 -11.04 6.75
N VAL A 183 0.41 -12.23 6.35
CA VAL A 183 -0.02 -13.49 6.97
C VAL A 183 1.14 -14.06 7.76
N ARG A 184 0.92 -14.32 9.05
CA ARG A 184 1.88 -15.02 9.92
C ARG A 184 1.59 -16.51 9.91
N PHE A 185 2.63 -17.28 9.63
CA PHE A 185 2.64 -18.73 9.67
C PHE A 185 3.46 -19.23 10.86
N VAL A 186 3.04 -20.36 11.41
CA VAL A 186 3.83 -21.13 12.38
C VAL A 186 3.85 -22.57 11.87
N ASN A 187 5.04 -23.07 11.56
CA ASN A 187 5.25 -24.39 10.94
C ASN A 187 4.41 -24.60 9.66
N GLY A 188 4.31 -23.55 8.83
CA GLY A 188 3.54 -23.56 7.59
C GLY A 188 2.02 -23.41 7.74
N GLU A 189 1.49 -23.30 8.97
CA GLU A 189 0.07 -23.08 9.21
C GLU A 189 -0.23 -21.59 9.46
N PRO A 190 -1.23 -20.99 8.78
CA PRO A 190 -1.56 -19.59 8.97
C PRO A 190 -2.25 -19.36 10.32
N LYS A 191 -1.73 -18.42 11.11
CA LYS A 191 -2.22 -18.11 12.46
C LYS A 191 -2.92 -16.76 12.55
N SER A 192 -2.42 -15.75 11.85
CA SER A 192 -2.96 -14.40 11.90
C SER A 192 -2.76 -13.62 10.61
N VAL A 193 -3.58 -12.59 10.42
CA VAL A 193 -3.50 -11.64 9.31
C VAL A 193 -3.40 -10.22 9.89
N TRP A 194 -2.52 -9.41 9.32
CA TRP A 194 -2.51 -7.96 9.46
C TRP A 194 -3.11 -7.33 8.21
N LEU A 195 -3.99 -6.36 8.39
CA LEU A 195 -4.59 -5.55 7.33
C LEU A 195 -4.16 -4.09 7.55
N SER A 196 -3.37 -3.51 6.63
CA SER A 196 -2.93 -2.12 6.76
C SER A 196 -4.07 -1.14 6.52
N GLN A 197 -4.09 -0.08 7.32
CA GLN A 197 -5.06 1.02 7.23
C GLN A 197 -4.29 2.30 7.51
N HIS A 198 -3.99 3.07 6.46
CA HIS A 198 -3.23 4.32 6.58
C HIS A 198 -1.86 4.08 7.26
N SER A 199 -1.56 4.80 8.34
CA SER A 199 -0.35 4.60 9.15
C SER A 199 -0.43 3.40 10.12
N GLY A 200 -1.60 2.79 10.25
CA GLY A 200 -1.91 1.72 11.19
C GLY A 200 -2.50 0.48 10.53
N GLY A 201 -3.46 -0.14 11.21
CA GLY A 201 -4.12 -1.36 10.75
C GLY A 201 -4.69 -2.21 11.87
N GLN A 202 -5.24 -3.35 11.49
CA GLN A 202 -5.86 -4.30 12.39
C GLN A 202 -5.26 -5.70 12.23
N ALA A 203 -5.09 -6.39 13.36
CA ALA A 203 -4.63 -7.78 13.39
C ALA A 203 -5.80 -8.71 13.72
N PHE A 204 -5.97 -9.76 12.94
CA PHE A 204 -7.01 -10.78 13.14
C PHE A 204 -6.39 -12.17 13.26
N ALA A 205 -6.97 -13.04 14.08
CA ALA A 205 -6.72 -14.47 13.98
C ALA A 205 -7.18 -14.93 12.59
N TYR A 206 -6.35 -15.72 11.89
CA TYR A 206 -6.55 -16.04 10.47
C TYR A 206 -7.92 -16.67 10.17
N LYS A 207 -8.38 -17.53 11.09
CA LYS A 207 -9.69 -18.20 11.05
C LYS A 207 -10.89 -17.25 11.11
N THR A 208 -10.69 -16.00 11.50
CA THR A 208 -11.75 -15.00 11.68
C THR A 208 -12.21 -14.43 10.34
N LEU A 209 -11.28 -14.25 9.40
CA LEU A 209 -11.60 -13.68 8.09
C LEU A 209 -12.43 -14.67 7.26
N GLN A 210 -13.33 -14.12 6.45
CA GLN A 210 -14.01 -14.89 5.42
C GLN A 210 -12.99 -15.52 4.44
N LYS A 211 -13.40 -16.62 3.79
CA LYS A 211 -12.57 -17.39 2.89
C LYS A 211 -13.22 -17.55 1.52
N ASP A 212 -12.40 -17.86 0.52
CA ASP A 212 -12.81 -18.30 -0.81
C ASP A 212 -13.49 -19.69 -0.77
N LYS A 213 -13.95 -20.22 -1.91
CA LYS A 213 -14.63 -21.53 -2.00
C LYS A 213 -13.76 -22.70 -1.54
N THR A 214 -12.43 -22.58 -1.60
CA THR A 214 -11.53 -23.62 -1.10
C THR A 214 -11.47 -23.64 0.44
N GLY A 215 -11.91 -22.56 1.09
CA GLY A 215 -11.80 -22.37 2.53
C GLY A 215 -10.39 -21.96 2.99
N LEU A 216 -9.46 -21.69 2.05
CA LEU A 216 -8.05 -21.49 2.35
C LEU A 216 -7.68 -20.01 2.34
N ARG A 217 -8.08 -19.24 1.33
CA ARG A 217 -7.57 -17.88 1.08
C ARG A 217 -8.43 -16.82 1.76
N PRO A 218 -7.86 -15.90 2.56
CA PRO A 218 -8.63 -14.88 3.27
C PRO A 218 -9.13 -13.81 2.30
N LEU A 219 -10.38 -13.41 2.46
CA LEU A 219 -10.95 -12.27 1.72
C LEU A 219 -10.61 -10.97 2.46
N VAL A 220 -10.17 -10.00 1.68
CA VAL A 220 -9.80 -8.65 2.13
C VAL A 220 -10.54 -7.66 1.25
N PHE A 221 -10.97 -6.54 1.82
CA PHE A 221 -11.73 -5.52 1.10
C PHE A 221 -10.95 -4.21 1.14
N SER A 222 -10.53 -3.74 -0.03
CA SER A 222 -9.81 -2.48 -0.20
C SER A 222 -10.79 -1.31 -0.30
N ALA A 223 -10.49 -0.24 0.40
CA ALA A 223 -11.33 0.96 0.46
C ALA A 223 -11.25 1.79 -0.81
N ASN A 224 -12.34 2.47 -1.14
CA ASN A 224 -12.44 3.36 -2.29
C ASN A 224 -11.43 4.52 -2.19
N GLY A 225 -10.41 4.49 -3.03
CA GLY A 225 -9.42 5.54 -3.22
C GLY A 225 -8.29 5.55 -2.19
N SER A 226 -8.57 5.25 -0.92
CA SER A 226 -7.55 5.18 0.13
C SER A 226 -6.81 3.83 0.17
N HIS A 227 -7.38 2.82 -0.49
CA HIS A 227 -6.91 1.44 -0.58
C HIS A 227 -6.68 0.70 0.74
N ALA A 228 -7.00 1.32 1.89
CA ALA A 228 -6.93 0.71 3.20
C ALA A 228 -7.68 -0.62 3.24
N ASN A 229 -7.13 -1.59 3.96
CA ASN A 229 -7.54 -2.98 3.90
C ASN A 229 -8.38 -3.36 5.11
N TYR A 230 -9.54 -3.95 4.84
CA TYR A 230 -10.51 -4.31 5.88
C TYR A 230 -10.96 -5.76 5.77
N ALA A 231 -11.39 -6.30 6.90
CA ALA A 231 -11.85 -7.68 7.01
C ALA A 231 -13.31 -7.87 6.55
N VAL A 232 -14.07 -6.77 6.40
CA VAL A 232 -15.47 -6.76 6.02
C VAL A 232 -15.81 -5.61 5.08
N THR A 233 -16.94 -5.73 4.39
CA THR A 233 -17.55 -4.67 3.57
C THR A 233 -18.20 -3.59 4.42
N GLY A 234 -18.40 -2.40 3.85
CA GLY A 234 -19.18 -1.31 4.44
C GLY A 234 -18.35 -0.10 4.86
N LEU A 235 -18.94 0.68 5.77
CA LEU A 235 -18.35 1.88 6.34
C LEU A 235 -17.38 1.54 7.48
N HIS A 236 -16.16 2.09 7.42
CA HIS A 236 -15.12 1.98 8.44
C HIS A 236 -14.69 3.37 8.90
N ASN A 237 -14.86 3.66 10.19
CA ASN A 237 -14.49 4.96 10.74
C ASN A 237 -12.99 5.02 11.04
N HIS A 238 -12.34 6.13 10.72
CA HIS A 238 -10.92 6.38 11.01
C HIS A 238 -10.64 6.69 12.50
N ASP A 239 -11.42 6.14 13.44
CA ASP A 239 -11.23 6.37 14.88
C ASP A 239 -10.03 5.55 15.41
N ASN A 240 -8.83 5.78 14.84
CA ASN A 240 -7.56 5.28 15.34
C ASN A 240 -6.44 6.32 15.10
N ALA A 241 -6.20 7.09 16.17
CA ALA A 241 -4.96 7.76 16.64
C ALA A 241 -4.05 8.65 15.75
N ASP A 242 -4.02 8.56 14.42
CA ASP A 242 -2.89 9.15 13.67
C ASP A 242 -3.20 10.41 12.84
N PHE A 243 -4.45 10.88 12.80
CA PHE A 243 -4.80 12.19 12.23
C PHE A 243 -5.57 13.04 13.23
N HIS A 244 -4.88 13.99 13.85
CA HIS A 244 -5.49 14.99 14.74
C HIS A 244 -6.26 16.05 13.93
N LEU A 245 -7.41 15.68 13.37
CA LEU A 245 -8.48 16.64 13.20
C LEU A 245 -9.13 16.85 14.58
N PRO A 246 -9.53 18.07 14.95
CA PRO A 246 -10.05 18.38 16.29
C PRO A 246 -11.38 17.68 16.65
N VAL A 247 -11.87 16.77 15.80
CA VAL A 247 -13.10 16.02 16.02
C VAL A 247 -12.92 14.56 15.55
N PRO A 248 -13.03 13.56 16.45
CA PRO A 248 -13.08 12.14 16.09
C PRO A 248 -14.27 11.84 15.14
N GLY A 249 -14.14 10.85 14.26
CA GLY A 249 -15.22 10.39 13.36
C GLY A 249 -15.41 11.15 12.03
N PHE A 250 -14.40 11.88 11.54
CA PHE A 250 -14.54 12.75 10.35
C PHE A 250 -14.06 12.17 9.02
N VAL A 251 -13.30 11.09 9.03
CA VAL A 251 -12.76 10.46 7.82
C VAL A 251 -13.18 9.00 7.82
N ASN A 252 -13.74 8.56 6.69
CA ASN A 252 -14.41 7.28 6.57
C ASN A 252 -13.92 6.57 5.32
N ASP A 253 -13.62 5.28 5.48
CA ASP A 253 -13.39 4.39 4.37
C ASP A 253 -14.65 3.60 4.04
N TYR A 254 -14.81 3.29 2.76
CA TYR A 254 -15.92 2.51 2.24
C TYR A 254 -15.35 1.34 1.46
N THR A 255 -15.73 0.13 1.86
CA THR A 255 -15.33 -1.09 1.19
C THR A 255 -16.53 -1.83 0.64
N GLU A 256 -16.33 -2.57 -0.44
CA GLU A 256 -17.36 -3.45 -1.00
C GLU A 256 -16.74 -4.64 -1.72
N ALA A 257 -17.60 -5.55 -2.17
CA ALA A 257 -17.22 -6.73 -2.93
C ALA A 257 -17.30 -6.45 -4.44
N GLY A 258 -16.42 -5.57 -4.93
CA GLY A 258 -16.35 -5.20 -6.34
C GLY A 258 -15.50 -6.18 -7.17
N PRO A 259 -14.68 -5.68 -8.12
CA PRO A 259 -13.73 -6.52 -8.85
C PRO A 259 -12.79 -7.27 -7.90
N LEU A 260 -12.65 -8.58 -8.12
CA LEU A 260 -11.75 -9.41 -7.33
C LEU A 260 -10.35 -9.38 -7.94
N TRP A 261 -9.35 -9.15 -7.11
CA TRP A 261 -7.94 -9.15 -7.46
C TRP A 261 -7.20 -10.29 -6.74
N ASP A 262 -6.33 -10.97 -7.48
CA ASP A 262 -5.40 -11.96 -6.97
C ASP A 262 -3.96 -11.46 -7.08
N PRO A 263 -3.41 -10.88 -6.00
CA PRO A 263 -2.09 -10.23 -6.05
C PRO A 263 -0.95 -11.18 -6.44
N VAL A 264 -1.05 -12.48 -6.11
CA VAL A 264 0.06 -13.43 -6.30
C VAL A 264 0.16 -13.97 -7.73
N GLN A 265 -0.79 -13.65 -8.61
CA GLN A 265 -0.68 -13.99 -10.04
C GLN A 265 0.30 -13.09 -10.80
N SER A 266 0.59 -11.90 -10.26
CA SER A 266 1.57 -10.97 -10.84
C SER A 266 2.32 -10.22 -9.75
N ALA A 267 3.31 -10.90 -9.17
CA ALA A 267 4.12 -10.36 -8.08
C ALA A 267 5.63 -10.54 -8.31
N TYR A 268 6.41 -9.65 -7.73
CA TYR A 268 7.83 -9.90 -7.44
C TYR A 268 7.96 -10.66 -6.12
N TRP A 269 8.93 -11.58 -6.02
CA TRP A 269 9.05 -12.50 -4.88
C TRP A 269 10.43 -12.41 -4.23
N TYR A 270 10.46 -12.13 -2.93
CA TYR A 270 11.70 -11.99 -2.17
C TYR A 270 11.67 -12.79 -0.89
N LYS A 271 12.82 -13.34 -0.55
CA LYS A 271 13.17 -13.71 0.82
C LYS A 271 13.77 -12.49 1.52
N TRP A 272 13.43 -12.30 2.78
CA TRP A 272 14.02 -11.27 3.63
C TRP A 272 14.72 -11.90 4.82
N THR A 273 15.91 -11.40 5.15
CA THR A 273 16.63 -11.75 6.37
C THR A 273 17.08 -10.50 7.12
N GLN A 274 17.17 -10.61 8.44
CA GLN A 274 17.64 -9.52 9.27
C GLN A 274 19.10 -9.16 8.91
N PRO A 275 19.50 -7.86 8.92
CA PRO A 275 20.91 -7.50 8.76
C PRO A 275 21.73 -8.22 9.84
N ALA A 276 22.94 -8.66 9.50
CA ALA A 276 23.87 -9.17 10.51
C ALA A 276 23.97 -8.15 11.65
N SER A 277 23.81 -8.59 12.90
CA SER A 277 23.85 -7.71 14.07
C SER A 277 25.13 -6.88 14.03
N VAL A 278 24.99 -5.55 13.99
CA VAL A 278 26.11 -4.63 14.20
C VAL A 278 26.77 -5.04 15.54
N PRO A 279 28.08 -5.36 15.57
CA PRO A 279 28.75 -5.78 16.79
C PRO A 279 28.55 -4.76 17.91
N ALA A 280 28.17 -5.24 19.10
CA ALA A 280 28.04 -4.40 20.28
C ALA A 280 29.38 -3.70 20.58
N GLY A 281 29.43 -2.37 20.49
CA GLY A 281 30.62 -1.58 20.81
C GLY A 281 30.96 -0.44 19.85
N THR A 282 30.34 -0.39 18.67
CA THR A 282 30.42 0.79 17.79
C THR A 282 29.16 1.65 18.02
N GLN A 283 29.32 2.81 18.66
CA GLN A 283 28.28 3.82 18.69
C GLN A 283 28.21 4.45 17.28
N PRO A 284 27.10 4.30 16.53
CA PRO A 284 26.92 5.08 15.31
C PRO A 284 26.79 6.57 15.67
N PRO A 285 27.30 7.49 14.84
CA PRO A 285 27.10 8.91 15.05
C PRO A 285 25.59 9.21 15.13
N LYS A 286 25.20 10.03 16.12
CA LYS A 286 23.84 10.55 16.26
C LYS A 286 23.41 11.20 14.95
N PRO A 287 22.28 10.80 14.33
CA PRO A 287 21.75 11.54 13.21
C PRO A 287 21.00 12.75 13.76
N GLU A 288 21.65 13.90 13.75
CA GLU A 288 20.93 15.16 13.62
C GLU A 288 20.48 15.26 12.15
N VAL A 289 19.17 15.36 11.95
CA VAL A 289 18.46 15.49 10.67
C VAL A 289 18.14 14.14 9.96
N LEU A 290 16.84 13.80 9.97
CA LEU A 290 16.13 12.72 9.26
C LEU A 290 16.98 11.81 8.34
N SER A 291 17.69 10.84 8.92
CA SER A 291 18.35 9.77 8.18
C SER A 291 17.51 8.49 8.28
N ARG A 292 16.87 8.07 7.18
CA ARG A 292 16.36 6.70 7.11
C ARG A 292 17.57 5.78 7.10
N ASP A 293 17.78 5.08 8.21
CA ASP A 293 18.94 4.21 8.39
C ASP A 293 18.78 2.93 7.56
N THR A 294 19.43 2.89 6.39
CA THR A 294 19.37 1.75 5.46
C THR A 294 20.01 0.49 6.04
N THR A 295 20.87 0.62 7.06
CA THR A 295 21.51 -0.52 7.73
C THR A 295 20.51 -1.40 8.49
N LYS A 296 19.28 -0.91 8.69
CA LYS A 296 18.19 -1.61 9.38
C LYS A 296 17.16 -2.26 8.45
N LEU A 297 17.24 -2.06 7.14
CA LEU A 297 16.19 -2.51 6.20
C LEU A 297 16.20 -4.02 5.92
N GLY A 298 17.22 -4.75 6.36
CA GLY A 298 17.41 -6.17 6.07
C GLY A 298 17.94 -6.44 4.69
N ILE A 299 18.15 -7.73 4.39
CA ILE A 299 18.66 -8.21 3.12
C ILE A 299 17.50 -8.82 2.35
N PHE A 300 17.18 -8.24 1.19
CA PHE A 300 16.25 -8.81 0.22
C PHE A 300 17.00 -9.69 -0.77
N THR A 301 16.59 -10.95 -0.88
CA THR A 301 17.11 -11.91 -1.86
C THR A 301 15.96 -12.31 -2.76
N PRO A 302 15.99 -11.99 -4.06
CA PRO A 302 14.92 -12.41 -4.96
C PRO A 302 14.93 -13.93 -5.12
N TYR A 303 13.74 -14.53 -5.23
CA TYR A 303 13.62 -15.96 -5.52
C TYR A 303 13.97 -16.28 -6.99
N ASP A 304 13.74 -15.33 -7.89
CA ASP A 304 14.18 -15.36 -9.29
C ASP A 304 15.31 -14.33 -9.46
N PRO A 305 16.54 -14.73 -9.88
CA PRO A 305 17.67 -13.82 -10.06
C PRO A 305 17.42 -12.63 -11.00
N GLU A 306 16.44 -12.72 -11.90
CA GLU A 306 16.09 -11.64 -12.84
C GLU A 306 15.12 -10.60 -12.23
N THR A 307 14.65 -10.84 -11.00
CA THR A 307 13.72 -9.93 -10.31
C THR A 307 14.48 -8.73 -9.73
N PRO A 308 14.02 -7.49 -10.00
CA PRO A 308 14.76 -6.29 -9.63
C PRO A 308 14.79 -6.07 -8.12
N VAL A 309 15.88 -5.51 -7.57
CA VAL A 309 16.03 -5.35 -6.10
C VAL A 309 16.13 -3.89 -5.66
N GLY A 310 16.69 -2.99 -6.47
CA GLY A 310 17.01 -1.61 -6.07
C GLY A 310 15.83 -0.82 -5.49
N PHE A 311 14.63 -0.99 -6.03
CA PHE A 311 13.44 -0.24 -5.58
C PHE A 311 13.05 -0.53 -4.12
N LEU A 312 13.41 -1.69 -3.58
CA LEU A 312 13.18 -2.03 -2.17
C LEU A 312 14.05 -1.20 -1.23
N TYR A 313 15.24 -0.80 -1.69
CA TYR A 313 16.19 0.02 -0.94
C TYR A 313 16.07 1.52 -1.24
N TYR A 314 15.18 1.94 -2.13
CA TYR A 314 14.96 3.36 -2.40
C TYR A 314 14.39 4.07 -1.17
N VAL A 315 15.14 5.04 -0.64
CA VAL A 315 14.81 5.72 0.61
C VAL A 315 13.96 6.97 0.42
N GLY A 316 13.66 7.38 -0.81
CA GLY A 316 12.90 8.59 -1.11
C GLY A 316 11.39 8.40 -0.99
N ARG A 317 10.65 9.14 -1.82
CA ARG A 317 9.18 9.13 -1.86
C ARG A 317 8.68 8.60 -3.20
N TRP A 318 7.78 7.63 -3.12
CA TRP A 318 7.06 7.06 -4.26
C TRP A 318 5.93 7.99 -4.73
N GLY A 319 6.25 9.26 -5.01
CA GLY A 319 5.29 10.24 -5.48
C GLY A 319 5.77 11.68 -5.31
N ASP A 320 4.89 12.60 -5.68
CA ASP A 320 5.12 14.05 -5.62
C ASP A 320 5.52 14.51 -4.22
N LEU A 321 6.31 15.58 -4.16
CA LEU A 321 6.37 16.43 -2.98
C LEU A 321 5.06 17.23 -2.90
N ARG A 322 4.46 17.30 -1.71
CA ARG A 322 3.28 18.14 -1.42
C ARG A 322 3.38 19.50 -2.12
N TYR A 323 2.35 19.85 -2.88
CA TYR A 323 2.33 21.14 -3.60
C TYR A 323 2.35 22.30 -2.63
N LYS A 324 3.00 23.40 -3.05
CA LYS A 324 3.04 24.64 -2.29
C LYS A 324 1.63 25.19 -2.07
N VAL A 325 1.44 25.96 -1.00
CA VAL A 325 0.14 26.55 -0.64
C VAL A 325 -0.42 27.48 -1.72
N ASP A 326 0.44 28.07 -2.54
CA ASP A 326 0.09 28.96 -3.65
C ASP A 326 -0.10 28.22 -5.00
N ASP A 327 0.07 26.90 -5.05
CA ASP A 327 -0.25 26.12 -6.24
C ASP A 327 -1.77 26.12 -6.47
N PRO A 328 -2.26 26.52 -7.67
CA PRO A 328 -3.70 26.65 -7.92
C PRO A 328 -4.47 25.33 -7.85
N ARG A 329 -3.78 24.18 -7.84
CA ARG A 329 -4.39 22.85 -7.70
C ARG A 329 -4.54 22.45 -6.23
N GLN A 330 -3.76 23.05 -5.34
CA GLN A 330 -3.74 22.76 -3.92
C GLN A 330 -4.96 23.37 -3.22
N ASP A 331 -5.42 22.68 -2.17
CA ASP A 331 -6.42 23.18 -1.24
C ASP A 331 -6.06 22.67 0.16
N GLU A 332 -6.56 23.31 1.20
CA GLU A 332 -6.23 22.97 2.58
C GLU A 332 -7.39 23.23 3.55
N ILE A 333 -7.29 22.60 4.73
CA ILE A 333 -8.12 22.92 5.89
C ILE A 333 -7.21 23.30 7.08
N PHE A 334 -7.34 24.56 7.51
CA PHE A 334 -6.67 25.16 8.68
C PHE A 334 -5.16 24.96 8.74
N THR A 335 -4.49 24.79 7.61
CA THR A 335 -3.09 24.38 7.42
C THR A 335 -2.73 23.01 8.00
N LEU A 336 -3.74 22.23 8.40
CA LEU A 336 -3.60 20.92 9.05
C LEU A 336 -3.70 19.76 8.05
N ALA A 337 -4.54 19.91 7.02
CA ALA A 337 -4.76 18.88 6.00
C ALA A 337 -4.71 19.50 4.60
N TRP A 338 -4.18 18.75 3.64
CA TRP A 338 -3.86 19.22 2.29
C TRP A 338 -4.55 18.35 1.24
N LYS A 339 -4.91 18.93 0.10
CA LYS A 339 -5.51 18.20 -1.02
C LYS A 339 -4.54 17.21 -1.65
N TYR A 340 -3.35 17.68 -1.99
CA TYR A 340 -2.26 16.86 -2.51
C TYR A 340 -1.14 16.81 -1.49
N ASP A 341 -0.85 15.63 -0.96
CA ASP A 341 0.20 15.36 0.00
C ASP A 341 1.39 14.62 -0.65
N THR A 342 2.42 14.40 0.14
CA THR A 342 3.67 13.77 -0.24
C THR A 342 3.48 12.26 -0.40
N GLY A 343 4.03 11.71 -1.47
CA GLY A 343 4.02 10.25 -1.70
C GLY A 343 4.65 9.43 -0.55
N PRO A 344 4.30 8.14 -0.45
CA PRO A 344 4.73 7.29 0.65
C PRO A 344 6.18 6.84 0.49
N THR A 345 6.66 6.10 1.49
CA THR A 345 7.92 5.35 1.43
C THR A 345 7.69 3.99 0.80
N GLY A 346 8.76 3.36 0.31
CA GLY A 346 8.69 2.02 -0.26
C GLY A 346 8.42 0.88 0.75
N PRO A 347 8.29 -0.36 0.26
CA PRO A 347 7.91 -1.54 1.05
C PRO A 347 8.83 -1.85 2.24
N ALA A 348 10.14 -1.62 2.13
CA ALA A 348 11.10 -1.94 3.19
C ALA A 348 10.85 -1.17 4.50
N TYR A 349 10.09 -0.07 4.44
CA TYR A 349 9.77 0.77 5.59
C TYR A 349 8.49 0.36 6.33
N LYS A 350 7.85 -0.75 5.95
CA LYS A 350 6.61 -1.26 6.58
C LYS A 350 6.86 -2.14 7.83
N LYS A 351 8.03 -1.96 8.48
CA LYS A 351 8.48 -2.67 9.70
C LYS A 351 8.46 -4.19 9.55
N LEU A 352 9.22 -4.72 8.59
CA LEU A 352 9.28 -6.15 8.29
C LEU A 352 9.82 -6.99 9.46
N ASP A 353 10.70 -6.39 10.27
CA ASP A 353 11.32 -6.97 11.46
C ASP A 353 10.40 -7.02 12.70
N ARG A 354 9.16 -6.53 12.59
CA ARG A 354 8.22 -6.46 13.73
C ARG A 354 8.06 -7.81 14.43
N LYS A 355 8.18 -7.83 15.76
CA LYS A 355 8.02 -9.05 16.56
C LYS A 355 6.57 -9.51 16.60
N GLU A 356 5.67 -8.58 16.83
CA GLU A 356 4.23 -8.82 16.86
C GLU A 356 3.60 -8.78 15.47
N VAL A 357 2.34 -9.18 15.37
CA VAL A 357 1.57 -9.10 14.10
C VAL A 357 1.29 -7.64 13.72
N TRP A 358 1.11 -6.79 14.72
CA TRP A 358 0.91 -5.35 14.56
C TRP A 358 2.24 -4.58 14.55
N SER A 359 2.22 -3.40 13.95
CA SER A 359 3.41 -2.55 13.75
C SER A 359 3.63 -1.52 14.88
N THR A 360 2.68 -1.39 15.81
CA THR A 360 2.66 -0.39 16.89
C THR A 360 3.11 -0.96 18.24
N ALA A 361 3.31 -0.10 19.25
CA ALA A 361 3.69 -0.56 20.59
C ALA A 361 2.56 -1.34 21.31
N LYS A 362 1.30 -1.05 20.96
CA LYS A 362 0.12 -1.72 21.50
C LYS A 362 -0.74 -2.21 20.34
N GLY A 363 -1.14 -3.47 20.39
CA GLY A 363 -2.10 -4.04 19.46
C GLY A 363 -2.81 -5.22 20.10
N LYS A 364 -3.84 -5.70 19.43
CA LYS A 364 -4.66 -6.81 19.87
C LYS A 364 -4.96 -7.69 18.69
N LEU A 365 -4.88 -9.00 18.90
CA LEU A 365 -5.37 -9.98 17.95
C LEU A 365 -6.89 -10.09 18.09
N LEU A 366 -7.62 -9.69 17.06
CA LEU A 366 -9.08 -9.78 16.99
C LEU A 366 -9.50 -11.20 16.60
N THR A 367 -10.48 -11.74 17.32
CA THR A 367 -11.03 -13.10 17.10
C THR A 367 -12.48 -13.08 16.63
N LYS A 368 -13.00 -11.88 16.37
CA LYS A 368 -14.32 -11.61 15.80
C LYS A 368 -14.15 -10.50 14.78
N LEU A 369 -14.97 -10.51 13.74
CA LEU A 369 -15.06 -9.40 12.80
C LEU A 369 -15.61 -8.19 13.54
N VAL A 370 -15.01 -7.04 13.29
CA VAL A 370 -15.43 -5.74 13.81
C VAL A 370 -15.48 -4.82 12.58
N PRO A 371 -16.61 -4.13 12.33
CA PRO A 371 -16.65 -3.04 11.38
C PRO A 371 -15.72 -1.88 11.77
#